data_AF-A0A423Q2N9-F1
#
_entry.id   AF-A0A423Q2N9-F1
#
_cell.length_a   1.000
_cell.length_b   1.000
_cell.length_c   1.000
_cell.angle_alpha   90.00
_cell.angle_beta   90.00
_cell.angle_gamma   90.00
#
_symmetry.space_group_name_H-M   'P 1'
#
loop_
_entity.id
_entity.type
_entity.pdbx_description
1 polymer ?
#
loop_
_entity_poly.entity_id
_entity_poly.type
_entity_poly.pdbx_seq_one_letter_code
_entity_poly.pdbx_strand_id
1 'polypeptide(L)'
;MVIAAQAVLDIDAARRLADYDDLDDAGITRAVEQLHTQRWGRWDLPAHLAAIDRLCVVIVERGHVRRVDLSRQALGSESALLDALVDVMPATRADLVDWDGHDVATLLARCVATDRQLPRALAGAATHRLAGWVAPTAADHPAPDRAFEDECRAIFAAHDVPAAIAPGSIAARASARTRLWWRLAHATRRLHPARRADLETQLAALEPS
;
A
#
# COMPACT_ATOMS: atom_id res chain seq x y z
N MET A 1 4.02 1.85 11.37
CA MET A 1 3.95 2.51 10.07
C MET A 1 3.07 1.69 9.16
N VAL A 2 2.20 2.34 8.41
CA VAL A 2 1.29 1.71 7.45
C VAL A 2 1.67 2.20 6.06
N ILE A 3 1.74 1.30 5.09
CA ILE A 3 2.03 1.61 3.69
C ILE A 3 0.81 1.28 2.83
N ALA A 4 0.56 2.10 1.83
CA ALA A 4 -0.27 1.75 0.68
C ALA A 4 0.44 2.19 -0.61
N ALA A 5 0.46 1.31 -1.61
CA ALA A 5 1.04 1.60 -2.91
C ALA A 5 -0.01 1.56 -4.03
N GLN A 6 0.19 2.40 -5.04
CA GLN A 6 -0.38 2.22 -6.36
C GLN A 6 0.75 1.94 -7.31
N ALA A 7 0.70 0.75 -7.90
CA ALA A 7 1.57 0.40 -8.99
C ALA A 7 0.80 0.43 -10.33
N VAL A 8 1.55 0.70 -11.38
CA VAL A 8 1.13 0.60 -12.77
C VAL A 8 2.06 -0.37 -13.49
N LEU A 9 1.72 -0.78 -14.71
CA LEU A 9 2.62 -1.60 -15.50
C LEU A 9 3.91 -0.83 -15.83
N ASP A 10 5.05 -1.46 -15.57
CA ASP A 10 6.35 -1.04 -16.08
C ASP A 10 6.45 -1.49 -17.54
N ILE A 11 6.08 -0.60 -18.47
CA ILE A 11 6.06 -0.89 -19.92
C ILE A 11 7.44 -1.32 -20.41
N ASP A 12 8.51 -0.68 -19.92
CA ASP A 12 9.87 -1.00 -20.34
C ASP A 12 10.28 -2.39 -19.84
N ALA A 13 9.89 -2.77 -18.60
CA ALA A 13 10.10 -4.12 -18.11
C ALA A 13 9.28 -5.16 -18.88
N ALA A 14 8.03 -4.85 -19.21
CA ALA A 14 7.16 -5.72 -20.00
C ALA A 14 7.74 -5.98 -21.40
N ARG A 15 8.25 -4.94 -22.09
CA ARG A 15 8.92 -5.05 -23.39
C ARG A 15 10.19 -5.91 -23.33
N ARG A 16 10.95 -5.86 -22.24
CA ARG A 16 12.15 -6.70 -22.08
C ARG A 16 11.82 -8.18 -21.89
N LEU A 17 10.62 -8.51 -21.41
CA LEU A 17 10.24 -9.87 -21.01
C LEU A 17 9.42 -10.61 -22.07
N ALA A 18 8.86 -9.92 -23.06
CA ALA A 18 8.17 -10.54 -24.18
C ALA A 18 8.34 -9.71 -25.46
N ASP A 19 8.33 -10.39 -26.60
CA ASP A 19 8.32 -9.77 -27.94
C ASP A 19 6.99 -9.05 -28.18
N TYR A 20 6.89 -7.83 -27.67
CA TYR A 20 5.77 -6.92 -27.89
C TYR A 20 6.12 -5.77 -28.84
N ASP A 21 7.10 -5.96 -29.72
CA ASP A 21 7.66 -4.91 -30.60
C ASP A 21 6.58 -4.25 -31.49
N ASP A 22 5.52 -4.98 -31.84
CA ASP A 22 4.41 -4.50 -32.66
C ASP A 22 3.26 -3.85 -31.86
N LEU A 23 3.33 -3.82 -30.51
CA LEU A 23 2.30 -3.25 -29.66
C LEU A 23 2.67 -1.86 -29.12
N ASP A 24 1.71 -0.94 -29.15
CA ASP A 24 1.79 0.30 -28.39
C ASP A 24 1.65 0.05 -26.87
N ASP A 25 2.00 1.03 -26.05
CA ASP A 25 2.00 0.89 -24.57
C ASP A 25 0.63 0.44 -24.02
N ALA A 26 -0.46 0.89 -24.65
CA ALA A 26 -1.83 0.48 -24.31
C ALA A 26 -2.13 -0.97 -24.70
N GLY A 27 -1.61 -1.43 -25.84
CA GLY A 27 -1.66 -2.82 -26.28
C GLY A 27 -0.87 -3.74 -25.35
N ILE A 28 0.34 -3.33 -24.96
CA ILE A 28 1.19 -4.07 -24.01
C ILE A 28 0.48 -4.21 -22.67
N THR A 29 -0.09 -3.12 -22.15
CA THR A 29 -0.82 -3.14 -20.88
C THR A 29 -1.96 -4.15 -20.90
N ARG A 30 -2.82 -4.07 -21.92
CA ARG A 30 -3.94 -5.00 -22.08
C ARG A 30 -3.48 -6.44 -22.23
N ALA A 31 -2.43 -6.69 -23.02
CA ALA A 31 -1.90 -8.03 -23.23
C ALA A 31 -1.38 -8.65 -21.93
N VAL A 32 -0.62 -7.88 -21.15
CA VAL A 32 -0.08 -8.34 -19.86
C VAL A 32 -1.19 -8.58 -18.83
N GLU A 33 -2.14 -7.65 -18.70
CA GLU A 33 -3.28 -7.79 -17.78
C GLU A 33 -4.16 -9.01 -18.12
N GLN A 34 -4.46 -9.21 -19.41
CA GLN A 34 -5.24 -10.36 -19.89
C GLN A 34 -4.50 -11.67 -19.66
N LEU A 35 -3.23 -11.75 -20.04
CA LEU A 35 -2.41 -12.95 -19.83
C LEU A 35 -2.29 -13.27 -18.33
N HIS A 36 -2.12 -12.24 -17.51
CA HIS A 36 -2.00 -12.42 -16.06
C HIS A 36 -3.30 -12.94 -15.46
N THR A 37 -4.43 -12.32 -15.82
CA THR A 37 -5.76 -12.75 -15.40
C THR A 37 -6.07 -14.18 -15.86
N GLN A 38 -5.75 -14.54 -17.10
CA GLN A 38 -5.98 -15.87 -17.64
C GLN A 38 -5.13 -16.95 -16.94
N ARG A 39 -3.86 -16.65 -16.61
CA ARG A 39 -2.94 -17.62 -16.02
C ARG A 39 -3.11 -17.79 -14.51
N TRP A 40 -3.37 -16.71 -13.80
CA TRP A 40 -3.35 -16.69 -12.33
C TRP A 40 -4.69 -16.31 -11.69
N GLY A 41 -5.70 -15.93 -12.49
CA GLY A 41 -7.03 -15.57 -11.98
C GLY A 41 -7.05 -14.28 -11.16
N ARG A 42 -6.02 -13.43 -11.28
CA ARG A 42 -5.82 -12.22 -10.47
C ARG A 42 -5.49 -11.03 -11.37
N TRP A 43 -5.83 -9.83 -10.88
CA TRP A 43 -5.60 -8.56 -11.57
C TRP A 43 -4.32 -7.85 -11.12
N ASP A 44 -3.76 -8.23 -9.97
CA ASP A 44 -2.58 -7.58 -9.43
C ASP A 44 -1.34 -7.93 -10.25
N LEU A 45 -0.61 -6.93 -10.70
CA LEU A 45 0.60 -7.15 -11.49
C LEU A 45 1.69 -7.82 -10.64
N PRO A 46 2.49 -8.75 -11.21
CA PRO A 46 3.68 -9.23 -10.53
C PRO A 46 4.60 -8.07 -10.16
N ALA A 47 5.14 -8.09 -8.94
CA ALA A 47 5.98 -7.02 -8.42
C ALA A 47 7.17 -6.63 -9.33
N HIS A 48 7.70 -7.57 -10.11
CA HIS A 48 8.80 -7.34 -11.06
C HIS A 48 8.36 -6.65 -12.38
N LEU A 49 7.06 -6.67 -12.69
CA LEU A 49 6.43 -5.96 -13.82
C LEU A 49 5.73 -4.68 -13.39
N ALA A 50 5.65 -4.43 -12.09
CA ALA A 50 5.00 -3.26 -11.54
C ALA A 50 6.02 -2.10 -11.49
N ALA A 51 5.58 -0.86 -11.66
CA ALA A 51 6.30 0.35 -11.30
C ALA A 51 5.44 1.16 -10.34
N ILE A 52 6.03 1.73 -9.30
CA ILE A 52 5.30 2.50 -8.29
C ILE A 52 4.97 3.88 -8.85
N ASP A 53 3.68 4.17 -8.98
CA ASP A 53 3.19 5.49 -9.39
C ASP A 53 2.94 6.40 -8.18
N ARG A 54 2.33 5.85 -7.11
CA ARG A 54 2.02 6.59 -5.89
C ARG A 54 2.29 5.75 -4.65
N LEU A 55 2.73 6.42 -3.59
CA LEU A 55 2.84 5.84 -2.25
C LEU A 55 2.17 6.78 -1.26
N CYS A 56 1.47 6.20 -0.29
CA CYS A 56 1.14 6.90 0.93
C CYS A 56 1.65 6.10 2.12
N VAL A 57 2.35 6.78 3.02
CA VAL A 57 2.82 6.19 4.26
C VAL A 57 2.29 6.97 5.45
N VAL A 58 1.75 6.24 6.43
CA VAL A 58 1.36 6.81 7.72
C VAL A 58 2.35 6.33 8.78
N ILE A 59 3.05 7.27 9.38
CA ILE A 59 4.11 7.05 10.35
C ILE A 59 3.62 7.55 11.71
N VAL A 60 3.81 6.71 12.73
CA VAL A 60 3.61 7.10 14.13
C VAL A 60 4.96 7.07 14.81
N GLU A 61 5.46 8.23 15.19
CA GLU A 61 6.77 8.36 15.84
C GLU A 61 6.63 9.23 17.09
N ARG A 62 7.10 8.72 18.24
CA ARG A 62 7.04 9.41 19.54
C ARG A 62 5.64 9.96 19.88
N GLY A 63 4.61 9.28 19.38
CA GLY A 63 3.23 9.65 19.59
C GLY A 63 2.68 10.74 18.65
N HIS A 64 3.41 11.11 17.61
CA HIS A 64 2.93 12.01 16.57
C HIS A 64 2.61 11.22 15.30
N VAL A 65 1.45 11.51 14.71
CA VAL A 65 1.06 10.97 13.40
C VAL A 65 1.56 11.89 12.30
N ARG A 66 2.22 11.32 11.30
CA ARG A 66 2.56 11.99 10.05
C ARG A 66 2.09 11.14 8.88
N ARG A 67 1.45 11.77 7.90
CA ARG A 67 1.16 11.16 6.60
C ARG A 67 2.07 11.80 5.55
N VAL A 68 2.64 10.97 4.69
CA VAL A 68 3.43 11.43 3.55
C VAL A 68 2.84 10.82 2.29
N ASP A 69 2.47 11.69 1.37
CA ASP A 69 1.94 11.35 0.06
C ASP A 69 3.05 11.61 -0.99
N LEU A 70 3.48 10.56 -1.68
CA LEU A 70 4.52 10.62 -2.72
C LEU A 70 3.92 10.20 -4.06
N SER A 71 4.28 10.91 -5.13
CA SER A 71 3.88 10.53 -6.49
C SER A 71 5.03 10.66 -7.46
N ARG A 72 5.12 9.70 -8.39
CA ARG A 72 6.10 9.67 -9.47
C ARG A 72 5.94 10.91 -10.35
N GLN A 73 4.71 11.34 -10.60
CA GLN A 73 4.41 12.55 -11.37
C GLN A 73 5.02 13.81 -10.73
N ALA A 74 4.85 14.01 -9.42
CA ALA A 74 5.38 15.20 -8.75
C ALA A 74 6.92 15.18 -8.64
N LEU A 75 7.52 14.00 -8.53
CA LEU A 75 8.97 13.82 -8.35
C LEU A 75 9.73 13.55 -9.67
N GLY A 76 9.01 13.43 -10.79
CA GLY A 76 9.55 13.20 -12.13
C GLY A 76 10.01 11.77 -12.44
N SER A 77 10.25 10.92 -11.43
CA SER A 77 10.67 9.53 -11.64
C SER A 77 10.32 8.62 -10.45
N GLU A 78 10.24 7.31 -10.70
CA GLU A 78 10.11 6.30 -9.64
C GLU A 78 11.35 6.31 -8.73
N SER A 79 12.53 6.50 -9.32
CA SER A 79 13.81 6.64 -8.62
C SER A 79 13.74 7.73 -7.54
N ALA A 80 13.34 8.95 -7.91
CA ALA A 80 13.18 10.06 -6.98
C ALA A 80 12.08 9.82 -5.94
N LEU A 81 11.02 9.08 -6.30
CA LEU A 81 10.00 8.65 -5.36
C LEU A 81 10.54 7.68 -4.30
N LEU A 82 11.39 6.74 -4.69
CA LEU A 82 12.04 5.82 -3.76
C LEU A 82 13.06 6.53 -2.86
N ASP A 83 13.80 7.52 -3.37
CA ASP A 83 14.66 8.40 -2.57
C ASP A 83 13.85 9.18 -1.53
N ALA A 84 12.79 9.86 -1.97
CA ALA A 84 11.92 10.61 -1.07
C ALA A 84 11.26 9.70 -0.01
N LEU A 85 10.97 8.44 -0.35
CA LEU A 85 10.49 7.46 0.62
C LEU A 85 11.53 7.17 1.70
N VAL A 86 12.79 6.93 1.32
CA VAL A 86 13.89 6.69 2.28
C VAL A 86 14.02 7.86 3.24
N ASP A 87 13.96 9.10 2.74
CA ASP A 87 14.14 10.32 3.54
C ASP A 87 13.05 10.50 4.60
N VAL A 88 11.84 9.99 4.35
CA VAL A 88 10.75 10.07 5.30
C VAL A 88 10.66 8.88 6.25
N MET A 89 11.41 7.81 6.03
CA MET A 89 11.36 6.64 6.90
C MET A 89 11.93 6.96 8.29
N PRO A 90 11.32 6.42 9.38
CA PRO A 90 11.87 6.61 10.71
C PRO A 90 13.26 5.98 10.80
N ALA A 91 14.16 6.61 11.56
CA ALA A 91 15.51 6.08 11.77
C ALA A 91 15.51 4.79 12.62
N THR A 92 14.45 4.57 13.38
CA THR A 92 14.25 3.40 14.24
C THR A 92 13.40 2.33 13.56
N ARG A 93 13.53 1.08 14.04
CA ARG A 93 12.67 -0.02 13.60
C ARG A 93 11.22 0.31 13.95
N ALA A 94 10.32 0.12 12.99
CA ALA A 94 8.89 0.30 13.16
C ALA A 94 8.15 -1.01 12.83
N ASP A 95 7.00 -1.23 13.46
CA ASP A 95 6.01 -2.18 12.93
C ASP A 95 5.62 -1.72 11.52
N LEU A 96 5.72 -2.60 10.54
CA LEU A 96 5.30 -2.34 9.17
C LEU A 96 3.98 -3.03 8.92
N VAL A 97 2.96 -2.26 8.58
CA VAL A 97 1.61 -2.76 8.36
C VAL A 97 1.24 -2.58 6.90
N ASP A 98 0.77 -3.65 6.31
CA ASP A 98 0.25 -3.74 4.94
C ASP A 98 -1.04 -4.58 5.00
N TRP A 99 -1.86 -4.54 3.95
CA TRP A 99 -3.06 -5.37 3.86
C TRP A 99 -2.69 -6.85 3.84
N ASP A 100 -1.95 -7.28 2.84
CA ASP A 100 -1.60 -8.68 2.58
C ASP A 100 -0.08 -8.88 2.39
N GLY A 101 0.68 -7.80 2.43
CA GLY A 101 2.12 -7.78 2.15
C GLY A 101 2.47 -7.50 0.70
N HIS A 102 1.47 -7.26 -0.18
CA HIS A 102 1.67 -6.97 -1.59
C HIS A 102 2.41 -5.65 -1.80
N ASP A 103 2.02 -4.57 -1.12
CA ASP A 103 2.65 -3.26 -1.31
C ASP A 103 4.10 -3.26 -0.84
N VAL A 104 4.37 -3.96 0.26
CA VAL A 104 5.73 -4.16 0.74
C VAL A 104 6.53 -5.00 -0.25
N ALA A 105 6.00 -6.13 -0.73
CA ALA A 105 6.68 -6.96 -1.71
C ALA A 105 6.99 -6.21 -3.02
N THR A 106 6.04 -5.39 -3.49
CA THR A 106 6.22 -4.50 -4.63
C THR A 106 7.35 -3.50 -4.37
N LEU A 107 7.35 -2.81 -3.23
CA LEU A 107 8.43 -1.90 -2.86
C LEU A 107 9.80 -2.60 -2.81
N LEU A 108 9.88 -3.79 -2.20
CA LEU A 108 11.11 -4.57 -2.16
C LEU A 108 11.61 -4.94 -3.56
N ALA A 109 10.72 -5.41 -4.44
CA ALA A 109 11.06 -5.76 -5.81
C ALA A 109 11.60 -4.56 -6.59
N ARG A 110 11.02 -3.37 -6.39
CA ARG A 110 11.49 -2.13 -7.04
C ARG A 110 12.83 -1.67 -6.53
N CYS A 111 13.08 -1.77 -5.23
CA CYS A 111 14.42 -1.50 -4.70
C CYS A 111 15.46 -2.47 -5.30
N VAL A 112 15.14 -3.75 -5.43
CA VAL A 112 16.04 -4.74 -6.08
C VAL A 112 16.24 -4.41 -7.56
N ALA A 113 15.17 -4.13 -8.30
CA ALA A 113 15.24 -3.83 -9.74
C ALA A 113 16.03 -2.55 -10.07
N THR A 114 16.18 -1.65 -9.10
CA THR A 114 16.88 -0.37 -9.25
C THR A 114 18.21 -0.31 -8.50
N ASP A 115 18.69 -1.46 -8.00
CA ASP A 115 19.93 -1.59 -7.20
C ASP A 115 20.01 -0.63 -6.01
N ARG A 116 18.87 -0.46 -5.33
CA ARG A 116 18.72 0.44 -4.18
C ARG A 116 18.78 -0.32 -2.87
N GLN A 117 19.45 0.28 -1.90
CA GLN A 117 19.38 -0.20 -0.53
C GLN A 117 17.98 0.02 0.04
N LEU A 118 17.46 -1.03 0.70
CA LEU A 118 16.22 -0.94 1.44
C LEU A 118 16.38 0.00 2.64
N PRO A 119 15.40 0.90 2.90
CA PRO A 119 15.36 1.65 4.13
C PRO A 119 15.53 0.71 5.34
N ARG A 120 16.37 1.10 6.31
CA ARG A 120 16.60 0.30 7.53
C ARG A 120 15.31 0.00 8.30
N ALA A 121 14.36 0.92 8.23
CA ALA A 121 13.02 0.76 8.79
C ALA A 121 12.31 -0.47 8.23
N LEU A 122 12.54 -0.85 6.96
CA LEU A 122 11.92 -2.00 6.31
C LEU A 122 12.72 -3.28 6.48
N ALA A 123 14.06 -3.20 6.37
CA ALA A 123 14.95 -4.37 6.39
C ALA A 123 14.89 -5.20 7.70
N GLY A 124 14.32 -4.65 8.77
CA GLY A 124 14.13 -5.36 10.05
C GLY A 124 12.80 -5.05 10.73
N ALA A 125 11.79 -4.61 9.98
CA ALA A 125 10.45 -4.39 10.52
C ALA A 125 9.78 -5.72 10.86
N ALA A 126 9.01 -5.73 11.95
CA ALA A 126 7.97 -6.73 12.12
C ALA A 126 6.84 -6.41 11.13
N THR A 127 6.62 -7.29 10.16
CA THR A 127 5.59 -7.12 9.14
C THR A 127 4.27 -7.70 9.60
N HIS A 128 3.21 -6.89 9.59
CA HIS A 128 1.85 -7.29 9.95
C HIS A 128 0.94 -7.20 8.72
N ARG A 129 0.35 -8.33 8.32
CA ARG A 129 -0.62 -8.43 7.22
C ARG A 129 -2.03 -8.33 7.78
N LEU A 130 -2.70 -7.19 7.62
CA LEU A 130 -4.04 -6.93 8.17
C LEU A 130 -5.08 -7.95 7.72
N ALA A 131 -5.05 -8.36 6.44
CA ALA A 131 -5.95 -9.35 5.88
C ALA A 131 -5.93 -10.66 6.67
N GLY A 132 -4.77 -11.09 7.18
CA GLY A 132 -4.66 -12.29 8.01
C GLY A 132 -5.42 -12.22 9.36
N TRP A 133 -5.90 -11.04 9.76
CA TRP A 133 -6.65 -10.82 10.98
C TRP A 133 -8.13 -10.54 10.74
N VAL A 134 -8.46 -9.89 9.62
CA VAL A 134 -9.82 -9.37 9.38
C VAL A 134 -10.49 -9.93 8.14
N ALA A 135 -9.73 -10.56 7.24
CA ALA A 135 -10.28 -11.17 6.05
C ALA A 135 -10.68 -12.63 6.31
N PRO A 136 -11.79 -13.11 5.71
CA PRO A 136 -12.11 -14.52 5.70
C PRO A 136 -10.97 -15.26 5.02
N THR A 137 -10.78 -16.52 5.39
CA THR A 137 -9.75 -17.32 4.76
C THR A 137 -10.10 -17.51 3.28
N ALA A 138 -9.09 -17.70 2.42
CA ALA A 138 -9.33 -17.95 0.99
C ALA A 138 -10.20 -19.21 0.73
N ALA A 139 -10.34 -20.10 1.72
CA ALA A 139 -11.25 -21.24 1.66
C ALA A 139 -12.72 -20.83 1.84
N ASP A 140 -12.98 -19.75 2.57
CA ASP A 140 -14.33 -19.27 2.88
C ASP A 140 -14.84 -18.25 1.85
N HIS A 141 -13.93 -17.54 1.16
CA HIS A 141 -14.29 -16.56 0.14
C HIS A 141 -13.21 -16.42 -0.95
N PRO A 142 -13.49 -16.80 -2.22
CA PRO A 142 -12.49 -16.79 -3.30
C PRO A 142 -12.31 -15.43 -4.00
N ALA A 143 -12.93 -14.36 -3.49
CA ALA A 143 -12.85 -13.04 -4.15
C ALA A 143 -11.41 -12.49 -4.14
N PRO A 144 -11.01 -11.76 -5.20
CA PRO A 144 -9.69 -11.13 -5.27
C PRO A 144 -9.47 -10.14 -4.12
N ASP A 145 -8.27 -10.18 -3.53
CA ASP A 145 -7.91 -9.53 -2.26
C ASP A 145 -8.27 -8.03 -2.18
N ARG A 146 -8.29 -7.33 -3.32
CA ARG A 146 -8.61 -5.90 -3.43
C ARG A 146 -10.09 -5.56 -3.25
N ALA A 147 -11.01 -6.37 -3.79
CA ALA A 147 -12.44 -6.15 -3.60
C ALA A 147 -12.81 -6.32 -2.12
N PHE A 148 -12.16 -7.29 -1.47
CA PHE A 148 -12.37 -7.57 -0.07
C PHE A 148 -11.76 -6.49 0.86
N GLU A 149 -10.61 -5.89 0.50
CA GLU A 149 -10.08 -4.71 1.20
C GLU A 149 -11.09 -3.55 1.15
N ASP A 150 -11.71 -3.30 0.00
CA ASP A 150 -12.71 -2.24 -0.17
C ASP A 150 -13.99 -2.52 0.63
N GLU A 151 -14.45 -3.78 0.68
CA GLU A 151 -15.57 -4.21 1.52
C GLU A 151 -15.28 -4.05 3.02
N CYS A 152 -14.10 -4.51 3.48
CA CYS A 152 -13.63 -4.29 4.84
C CYS A 152 -13.58 -2.79 5.15
N ARG A 153 -13.03 -1.98 4.24
CA ARG A 153 -13.01 -0.53 4.40
C ARG A 153 -14.43 0.01 4.56
N ALA A 154 -15.39 -0.41 3.75
CA ALA A 154 -16.77 0.05 3.83
C ALA A 154 -17.43 -0.32 5.18
N ILE A 155 -17.30 -1.58 5.60
CA ILE A 155 -17.86 -2.08 6.87
C ILE A 155 -17.23 -1.35 8.06
N PHE A 156 -15.90 -1.21 8.07
CA PHE A 156 -15.20 -0.56 9.17
C PHE A 156 -15.33 0.98 9.14
N ALA A 157 -15.49 1.62 7.98
CA ALA A 157 -15.71 3.06 7.89
C ALA A 157 -17.07 3.50 8.44
N ALA A 158 -18.11 2.65 8.29
CA ALA A 158 -19.49 2.94 8.68
C ALA A 158 -19.68 3.27 10.17
N HIS A 159 -18.70 2.93 11.03
CA HIS A 159 -18.81 3.16 12.46
C HIS A 159 -18.28 4.51 12.95
N ASP A 160 -17.45 5.27 12.21
CA ASP A 160 -16.86 6.52 12.74
C ASP A 160 -16.32 7.55 11.70
N VAL A 161 -16.50 7.38 10.39
CA VAL A 161 -15.84 8.27 9.39
C VAL A 161 -16.87 9.06 8.56
N PRO A 162 -16.84 10.40 8.55
CA PRO A 162 -17.62 11.20 7.59
C PRO A 162 -17.25 10.81 6.16
N ALA A 163 -18.26 10.66 5.30
CA ALA A 163 -18.19 10.12 3.94
C ALA A 163 -17.41 10.98 2.91
N ALA A 164 -16.35 11.68 3.30
CA ALA A 164 -15.72 12.74 2.50
C ALA A 164 -14.34 12.39 1.90
N ILE A 165 -13.88 11.13 1.96
CA ILE A 165 -12.68 10.74 1.19
C ILE A 165 -13.14 10.02 -0.07
N ALA A 166 -12.79 10.57 -1.23
CA ALA A 166 -13.07 9.95 -2.53
C ALA A 166 -12.67 8.47 -2.50
N PRO A 167 -13.62 7.53 -2.73
CA PRO A 167 -13.32 6.11 -2.80
C PRO A 167 -12.20 5.87 -3.81
N GLY A 168 -11.08 5.28 -3.36
CA GLY A 168 -10.02 4.82 -4.25
C GLY A 168 -8.72 5.62 -4.27
N SER A 169 -8.55 6.71 -3.50
CA SER A 169 -7.22 7.36 -3.39
C SER A 169 -6.26 6.53 -2.51
N ILE A 170 -4.96 6.58 -2.82
CA ILE A 170 -3.94 5.87 -2.03
C ILE A 170 -3.81 6.43 -0.61
N ALA A 171 -4.00 7.74 -0.44
CA ALA A 171 -4.09 8.36 0.88
C ALA A 171 -5.26 7.78 1.70
N ALA A 172 -6.44 7.63 1.07
CA ALA A 172 -7.61 7.02 1.70
C ALA A 172 -7.33 5.58 2.16
N ARG A 173 -6.65 4.78 1.31
CA ARG A 173 -6.27 3.40 1.63
C ARG A 173 -5.32 3.34 2.82
N ALA A 174 -4.24 4.13 2.81
CA ALA A 174 -3.28 4.17 3.91
C ALA A 174 -3.95 4.60 5.23
N SER A 175 -4.78 5.65 5.18
CA SER A 175 -5.57 6.11 6.33
C SER A 175 -6.51 5.03 6.87
N ALA A 176 -7.26 4.34 5.98
CA ALA A 176 -8.18 3.29 6.36
C ALA A 176 -7.47 2.10 7.02
N ARG A 177 -6.38 1.62 6.41
CA ARG A 177 -5.52 0.56 6.98
C ARG A 177 -4.96 0.97 8.34
N THR A 178 -4.58 2.23 8.51
CA THR A 178 -4.07 2.75 9.78
C THR A 178 -5.13 2.69 10.88
N ARG A 179 -6.34 3.17 10.61
CA ARG A 179 -7.46 3.09 11.56
C ARG A 179 -7.78 1.65 11.93
N LEU A 180 -7.81 0.76 10.94
CA LEU A 180 -8.05 -0.67 11.15
C LEU A 180 -6.96 -1.29 12.03
N TRP A 181 -5.69 -0.99 11.78
CA TRP A 181 -4.59 -1.42 12.61
C TRP A 181 -4.72 -0.95 14.06
N TRP A 182 -5.07 0.31 14.29
CA TRP A 182 -5.27 0.83 15.65
C TRP A 182 -6.47 0.20 16.36
N ARG A 183 -7.54 -0.10 15.63
CA ARG A 183 -8.69 -0.86 16.16
C ARG A 183 -8.28 -2.27 16.57
N LEU A 184 -7.53 -2.98 15.72
CA LEU A 184 -6.99 -4.29 16.04
C LEU A 184 -6.05 -4.24 17.24
N ALA A 185 -5.14 -3.25 17.29
CA ALA A 185 -4.23 -3.03 18.40
C ALA A 185 -5.01 -2.74 19.70
N HIS A 186 -6.11 -1.99 19.63
CA HIS A 186 -6.98 -1.76 20.77
C HIS A 186 -7.71 -3.04 21.23
N ALA A 187 -8.32 -3.77 20.31
CA ALA A 187 -9.01 -5.03 20.60
C ALA A 187 -8.08 -6.08 21.23
N THR A 188 -6.80 -6.09 20.82
CA THR A 188 -5.75 -6.95 21.37
C THR A 188 -5.02 -6.36 22.58
N ARG A 189 -5.53 -5.25 23.15
CA ARG A 189 -4.98 -4.53 24.33
C ARG A 189 -3.55 -4.02 24.16
N ARG A 190 -3.07 -3.88 22.92
CA ARG A 190 -1.79 -3.26 22.56
C ARG A 190 -1.87 -1.72 22.44
N LEU A 191 -3.07 -1.16 22.42
CA LEU A 191 -3.30 0.28 22.33
C LEU A 191 -4.41 0.74 23.29
N HIS A 192 -4.08 1.70 24.17
CA HIS A 192 -5.04 2.28 25.10
C HIS A 192 -6.11 3.10 24.35
N PRO A 193 -7.40 3.04 24.73
CA PRO A 193 -8.47 3.73 24.00
C PRO A 193 -8.28 5.25 23.89
N ALA A 194 -7.88 5.93 24.98
CA ALA A 194 -7.59 7.37 24.91
C ALA A 194 -6.45 7.71 23.94
N ARG A 195 -5.45 6.81 23.84
CA ARG A 195 -4.32 6.97 22.92
C ARG A 195 -4.75 6.72 21.47
N ARG A 196 -5.63 5.75 21.24
CA ARG A 196 -6.25 5.51 19.93
C ARG A 196 -7.03 6.74 19.46
N ALA A 197 -7.88 7.31 20.32
CA ALA A 197 -8.67 8.49 19.98
C ALA A 197 -7.78 9.68 19.59
N ASP A 198 -6.71 9.95 20.37
CA ASP A 198 -5.72 10.99 20.04
C ASP A 198 -5.06 10.77 18.66
N LEU A 199 -4.60 9.54 18.39
CA LEU A 199 -4.01 9.19 17.10
C LEU A 199 -5.00 9.34 15.93
N GLU A 200 -6.27 8.95 16.13
CA GLU A 200 -7.34 9.08 15.14
C GLU A 200 -7.67 10.56 14.86
N THR A 201 -7.70 11.42 15.89
CA THR A 201 -7.84 12.87 15.72
C THR A 201 -6.68 13.47 14.94
N GLN A 202 -5.43 13.10 15.27
CA GLN A 202 -4.26 13.58 14.54
C GLN A 202 -4.29 13.14 13.07
N LEU A 203 -4.68 11.89 12.78
CA LEU A 203 -4.79 11.42 11.39
C LEU A 203 -5.90 12.15 10.62
N ALA A 204 -7.06 12.39 11.24
CA ALA A 204 -8.16 13.13 10.62
C ALA A 204 -7.76 14.57 10.26
N ALA A 205 -6.96 15.23 11.10
CA ALA A 205 -6.43 16.56 10.83
C ALA A 205 -5.48 16.63 9.61
N LEU A 206 -4.96 15.47 9.16
CA LEU A 206 -4.11 15.37 7.97
C LEU A 206 -4.91 15.05 6.69
N GLU A 207 -6.20 14.75 6.80
CA GLU A 207 -7.04 14.43 5.64
C GLU A 207 -7.54 15.70 4.96
N PRO A 208 -7.50 15.77 3.61
CA PRO A 208 -8.03 16.92 2.89
C PRO A 208 -9.52 17.06 3.20
N SER A 209 -9.95 18.28 3.51
CA SER A 209 -11.35 18.67 3.75
C SER A 209 -12.14 18.76 2.45
#